data_AF-A0A6J4JKP4-F1
#
_entry.id   AF-A0A6J4JKP4-F1
#
_cell.length_a   1.000
_cell.length_b   1.000
_cell.length_c   1.000
_cell.angle_alpha   90.00
_cell.angle_beta   90.00
_cell.angle_gamma   90.00
#
_symmetry.space_group_name_H-M   'P 1'
#
loop_
_entity.id
_entity.type
_entity.pdbx_description
1 polymer ?
#
loop_
_entity_poly.entity_id
_entity_poly.type
_entity_poly.pdbx_seq_one_letter_code
_entity_poly.pdbx_strand_id
1 'polypeptide(L)'
;MRVLQSVVLCLVLGACARTPVAEAPVAQATVTIPAEPPVTVPPTEAATVTPQPTNTPGPTNTPSPTNTLAPPTPTPSPPAPPSPPKPVVIEGSGQTVTDPVTPPAPVSQVALVHQGEGNFIVTVFKPDGTDEVMVNAIGSYSGLRPLIGETGEYTFEVNAEGNWSISLIATPDQ
;
A
#
# COMPACT_ATOMS: atom_id res chain seq x y z
N MET A 1 47.36 41.48 18.04
CA MET A 1 47.18 40.07 17.64
C MET A 1 46.50 40.00 16.27
N ARG A 2 47.31 39.65 15.27
CA ARG A 2 47.06 39.05 13.94
C ARG A 2 45.73 39.35 13.21
N VAL A 3 45.83 40.27 12.25
CA VAL A 3 45.10 40.26 10.98
C VAL A 3 45.64 39.08 10.15
N LEU A 4 44.78 38.17 9.68
CA LEU A 4 45.18 37.11 8.76
C LEU A 4 44.45 37.27 7.43
N GLN A 5 45.26 37.54 6.40
CA GLN A 5 44.91 37.64 4.99
C GLN A 5 44.11 36.41 4.54
N SER A 6 42.96 36.65 3.90
CA SER A 6 42.32 35.64 3.05
C SER A 6 43.07 35.59 1.71
N VAL A 7 43.78 34.49 1.52
CA VAL A 7 44.48 34.11 0.30
C VAL A 7 43.43 33.75 -0.76
N VAL A 8 43.41 34.51 -1.86
CA VAL A 8 42.83 34.08 -3.13
C VAL A 8 43.86 33.19 -3.81
N LEU A 9 43.54 31.92 -4.06
CA LEU A 9 44.31 31.04 -4.94
C LEU A 9 43.38 30.31 -5.91
N CYS A 10 43.71 30.48 -7.18
CA CYS A 10 42.99 30.09 -8.39
C CYS A 10 43.09 28.59 -8.73
N LEU A 11 42.13 28.18 -9.58
CA LEU A 11 42.14 27.07 -10.56
C LEU A 11 42.05 25.66 -9.93
N VAL A 12 41.20 24.75 -10.43
CA VAL A 12 41.18 24.26 -11.82
C VAL A 12 39.76 23.82 -12.24
N LEU A 13 39.27 24.36 -13.36
CA LEU A 13 38.13 23.82 -14.12
C LEU A 13 38.61 22.61 -14.92
N GLY A 14 38.36 21.41 -14.41
CA GLY A 14 38.54 20.15 -15.13
C GLY A 14 37.32 19.86 -16.00
N ALA A 15 37.34 20.29 -17.26
CA ALA A 15 36.40 19.85 -18.27
C ALA A 15 36.72 18.40 -18.67
N CYS A 16 36.08 17.43 -18.03
CA CYS A 16 36.06 16.05 -18.53
C CYS A 16 35.02 15.96 -19.65
N ALA A 17 35.50 15.97 -20.90
CA ALA A 17 34.70 15.65 -22.07
C ALA A 17 34.06 14.26 -21.89
N ARG A 18 32.72 14.20 -21.94
CA ARG A 18 31.96 12.94 -21.96
C ARG A 18 32.15 12.30 -23.32
N THR A 19 32.76 11.12 -23.36
CA THR A 19 32.67 10.20 -24.49
C THR A 19 31.26 9.62 -24.55
N PRO A 20 30.50 9.79 -25.64
CA PRO A 20 29.28 9.01 -25.82
C PRO A 20 29.68 7.57 -26.17
N VAL A 21 29.37 6.62 -25.28
CA VAL A 21 29.38 5.20 -25.63
C VAL A 21 28.22 4.97 -26.59
N ALA A 22 28.54 4.58 -27.81
CA ALA A 22 27.57 4.16 -28.81
C ALA A 22 26.89 2.87 -28.33
N GLU A 23 25.60 2.97 -28.02
CA GLU A 23 24.74 1.83 -27.68
C GLU A 23 24.38 1.08 -28.97
N ALA A 24 24.76 -0.19 -29.07
CA ALA A 24 24.41 -1.05 -30.20
C ALA A 24 22.91 -1.40 -30.13
N PRO A 25 22.17 -1.42 -31.26
CA PRO A 25 20.75 -1.75 -31.23
C PRO A 25 20.55 -3.23 -30.90
N VAL A 26 19.90 -3.49 -29.77
CA VAL A 26 19.43 -4.84 -29.42
C VAL A 26 18.19 -5.12 -30.26
N ALA A 27 18.30 -6.03 -31.23
CA ALA A 27 17.19 -6.48 -32.05
C ALA A 27 16.12 -7.15 -31.17
N GLN A 28 14.92 -6.55 -31.11
CA GLN A 28 13.76 -7.16 -30.48
C GLN A 28 13.22 -8.27 -31.39
N ALA A 29 13.38 -9.53 -30.99
CA ALA A 29 12.72 -10.65 -31.63
C ALA A 29 11.24 -10.68 -31.22
N THR A 30 10.34 -10.35 -32.15
CA THR A 30 8.89 -10.52 -31.97
C THR A 30 8.55 -12.01 -32.09
N VAL A 31 8.23 -12.67 -30.99
CA VAL A 31 7.66 -14.03 -30.99
C VAL A 31 6.16 -13.91 -31.25
N THR A 32 5.73 -14.31 -32.44
CA THR A 32 4.31 -14.43 -32.79
C THR A 32 3.81 -15.78 -32.29
N ILE A 33 2.97 -15.80 -31.26
CA ILE A 33 2.30 -17.01 -30.79
C ILE A 33 1.08 -17.27 -31.69
N PRO A 34 0.96 -18.44 -32.35
CA PRO A 34 -0.25 -18.82 -33.08
C PRO A 34 -1.43 -18.98 -32.11
N ALA A 35 -2.57 -18.37 -32.43
CA ALA A 35 -3.81 -18.57 -31.67
C ALA A 35 -4.31 -20.02 -31.84
N GLU A 36 -4.43 -20.75 -30.73
CA GLU A 36 -5.01 -22.10 -30.70
C GLU A 36 -6.56 -22.00 -30.82
N PRO A 37 -7.22 -22.83 -31.65
CA PRO A 37 -8.67 -22.79 -31.80
C PRO A 37 -9.37 -23.24 -30.50
N PRO A 38 -10.56 -22.71 -30.17
CA PRO A 38 -11.25 -23.04 -28.94
C PRO A 38 -11.73 -24.50 -28.94
N VAL A 39 -11.30 -25.25 -27.93
CA VAL A 39 -11.77 -26.62 -27.66
C VAL A 39 -13.22 -26.55 -27.18
N THR A 40 -14.15 -27.09 -27.97
CA THR A 40 -15.56 -27.25 -27.59
C THR A 40 -15.70 -28.49 -26.71
N VAL A 41 -15.91 -28.30 -25.40
CA VAL A 41 -16.30 -29.37 -24.48
C VAL A 41 -17.81 -29.63 -24.58
N PRO A 42 -18.26 -30.88 -24.82
CA PRO A 42 -19.68 -31.20 -24.79
C PRO A 42 -20.23 -31.13 -23.35
N PRO A 43 -21.49 -30.70 -23.15
CA PRO A 43 -22.10 -30.69 -21.82
C PRO A 43 -22.39 -32.11 -21.33
N THR A 44 -21.83 -32.46 -20.17
CA THR A 44 -22.16 -33.66 -19.40
C THR A 44 -23.59 -33.53 -18.86
N GLU A 45 -24.51 -34.40 -19.30
CA GLU A 45 -25.87 -34.49 -18.76
C GLU A 45 -25.84 -34.90 -17.28
N ALA A 46 -26.29 -33.99 -16.40
CA ALA A 46 -26.50 -34.28 -14.99
C ALA A 46 -27.85 -35.00 -14.81
N ALA A 47 -27.82 -36.23 -14.27
CA ALA A 47 -29.03 -36.95 -13.90
C ALA A 47 -29.76 -36.20 -12.77
N THR A 48 -31.03 -35.85 -13.00
CA THR A 48 -31.91 -35.21 -12.02
C THR A 48 -32.48 -36.25 -11.07
N VAL A 49 -32.16 -36.18 -9.78
CA VAL A 49 -32.84 -36.95 -8.72
C VAL A 49 -34.11 -36.21 -8.28
N THR A 50 -35.27 -36.82 -8.53
CA THR A 50 -36.56 -36.31 -8.06
C THR A 50 -36.73 -36.60 -6.56
N PRO A 51 -36.91 -35.60 -5.68
CA PRO A 51 -37.18 -35.87 -4.27
C PRO A 51 -38.59 -36.46 -4.07
N GLN A 52 -38.68 -37.55 -3.30
CA GLN A 52 -39.93 -38.18 -2.89
C GLN A 52 -40.63 -37.32 -1.81
N PRO A 53 -41.97 -37.15 -1.85
CA PRO A 53 -42.68 -36.38 -0.83
C PRO A 53 -42.63 -37.07 0.54
N THR A 54 -42.31 -36.31 1.58
CA THR A 54 -42.32 -36.75 2.99
C THR A 54 -43.68 -36.43 3.63
N ASN A 55 -44.23 -37.38 4.39
CA ASN A 55 -45.46 -37.18 5.16
C ASN A 55 -45.31 -36.01 6.15
N THR A 56 -46.22 -35.04 6.07
CA THR A 56 -46.28 -33.89 6.99
C THR A 56 -46.98 -34.29 8.29
N PRO A 57 -46.35 -34.14 9.46
CA PRO A 57 -47.04 -34.32 10.74
C PRO A 57 -48.19 -33.32 10.89
N GLY A 58 -49.32 -33.79 11.44
CA GLY A 58 -50.48 -32.95 11.74
C GLY A 58 -50.20 -31.89 12.82
N PRO A 59 -51.06 -30.87 12.94
CA PRO A 59 -50.84 -29.77 13.88
C PRO A 59 -50.96 -30.25 15.33
N THR A 60 -49.95 -29.94 16.15
CA THR A 60 -49.96 -30.16 17.61
C THR A 60 -50.72 -29.02 18.29
N ASN A 61 -51.54 -29.34 19.30
CA ASN A 61 -52.23 -28.35 20.14
C ASN A 61 -51.20 -27.44 20.83
N THR A 62 -51.35 -26.13 20.60
CA THR A 62 -50.50 -25.10 21.20
C THR A 62 -50.85 -24.91 22.68
N PRO A 63 -49.87 -24.94 23.61
CA PRO A 63 -50.13 -24.61 25.02
C PRO A 63 -50.57 -23.15 25.17
N SER A 64 -51.47 -22.91 26.14
CA SER A 64 -51.97 -21.58 26.52
C SER A 64 -50.83 -20.66 26.98
N PRO A 65 -50.86 -19.35 26.65
CA PRO A 65 -49.82 -18.42 27.06
C PRO A 65 -49.79 -18.24 28.59
N THR A 66 -48.60 -18.33 29.18
CA THR A 66 -48.34 -17.97 30.58
C THR A 66 -48.16 -16.45 30.66
N ASN A 67 -48.98 -15.77 31.47
CA ASN A 67 -48.78 -14.35 31.81
C ASN A 67 -47.54 -14.19 32.70
N THR A 68 -46.38 -13.93 32.09
CA THR A 68 -45.14 -13.57 32.79
C THR A 68 -45.07 -12.05 32.89
N LEU A 69 -45.51 -11.48 34.03
CA LEU A 69 -45.30 -10.07 34.36
C LEU A 69 -43.91 -9.90 34.96
N ALA A 70 -42.91 -9.69 34.09
CA ALA A 70 -41.66 -9.04 34.46
C ALA A 70 -41.38 -7.94 33.42
N PRO A 71 -41.15 -6.67 33.83
CA PRO A 71 -40.73 -5.64 32.90
C PRO A 71 -39.38 -6.03 32.30
N PRO A 72 -39.15 -5.85 30.99
CA PRO A 72 -37.85 -6.14 30.40
C PRO A 72 -36.80 -5.22 31.04
N THR A 73 -35.73 -5.82 31.56
CA THR A 73 -34.51 -5.08 31.89
C THR A 73 -34.09 -4.27 30.66
N PRO A 74 -33.76 -2.97 30.78
CA PRO A 74 -33.25 -2.23 29.64
C PRO A 74 -32.01 -2.95 29.10
N THR A 75 -32.06 -3.37 27.85
CA THR A 75 -30.88 -3.88 27.15
C THR A 75 -29.82 -2.78 27.16
N PRO A 76 -28.58 -3.04 27.62
CA PRO A 76 -27.53 -2.03 27.53
C PRO A 76 -27.38 -1.61 26.07
N SER A 77 -27.27 -0.30 25.84
CA SER A 77 -26.98 0.22 24.50
C SER A 77 -25.71 -0.44 23.97
N PRO A 78 -25.66 -0.85 22.69
CA PRO A 78 -24.43 -1.35 22.08
C PRO A 78 -23.28 -0.37 22.33
N PRO A 79 -22.05 -0.86 22.58
CA PRO A 79 -20.86 -0.02 22.57
C PRO A 79 -20.80 0.77 21.26
N ALA A 80 -20.46 2.06 21.35
CA ALA A 80 -20.22 2.85 20.14
C ALA A 80 -19.11 2.18 19.31
N PRO A 81 -19.19 2.23 17.96
CA PRO A 81 -18.13 1.69 17.11
C PRO A 81 -16.79 2.38 17.42
N PRO A 82 -15.66 1.67 17.28
CA PRO A 82 -14.34 2.26 17.51
C PRO A 82 -14.08 3.40 16.51
N SER A 83 -13.50 4.50 16.99
CA SER A 83 -13.06 5.61 16.13
C SER A 83 -11.95 5.15 15.17
N PRO A 84 -11.94 5.64 13.92
CA PRO A 84 -10.90 5.27 12.97
C PRO A 84 -9.52 5.78 13.43
N PRO A 85 -8.45 5.03 13.13
CA PRO A 85 -7.09 5.45 13.47
C PRO A 85 -6.67 6.69 12.66
N LYS A 86 -5.90 7.57 13.29
CA LYS A 86 -5.43 8.83 12.70
C LYS A 86 -4.27 8.56 11.71
N PRO A 87 -4.20 9.26 10.57
CA PRO A 87 -3.04 9.21 9.70
C PRO A 87 -1.76 9.73 10.37
N VAL A 88 -0.62 9.16 9.98
CA VAL A 88 0.71 9.66 10.33
C VAL A 88 1.29 10.39 9.14
N VAL A 89 1.81 11.61 9.32
CA VAL A 89 2.33 12.45 8.24
C VAL A 89 3.78 12.82 8.55
N ILE A 90 4.66 12.64 7.57
CA ILE A 90 6.07 12.95 7.62
C ILE A 90 6.38 13.87 6.43
N GLU A 91 7.08 14.96 6.69
CA GLU A 91 7.43 15.96 5.68
C GLU A 91 8.93 16.23 5.73
N GLY A 92 9.50 16.57 4.58
CA GLY A 92 10.90 16.94 4.49
C GLY A 92 11.29 17.50 3.13
N SER A 93 12.59 17.63 2.91
CA SER A 93 13.16 18.13 1.67
C SER A 93 14.52 17.50 1.42
N GLY A 94 14.85 17.25 0.16
CA GLY A 94 16.13 16.68 -0.20
C GLY A 94 16.27 15.21 0.24
N GLN A 95 17.51 14.74 0.35
CA GLN A 95 17.82 13.42 0.88
C GLN A 95 17.60 13.36 2.40
N THR A 96 16.91 12.34 2.89
CA THR A 96 16.59 12.16 4.32
C THR A 96 16.32 10.70 4.62
N VAL A 97 16.76 10.25 5.79
CA VAL A 97 16.27 9.03 6.43
C VAL A 97 15.35 9.47 7.57
N THR A 98 14.12 8.99 7.60
CA THR A 98 13.15 9.38 8.63
C THR A 98 13.50 8.75 9.98
N ASP A 99 12.96 9.31 11.06
CA ASP A 99 12.84 8.55 12.30
C ASP A 99 11.94 7.31 12.09
N PRO A 100 12.12 6.24 12.88
CA PRO A 100 11.25 5.07 12.82
C PRO A 100 9.80 5.45 13.14
N VAL A 101 8.85 4.94 12.35
CA VAL A 101 7.43 5.24 12.47
C VAL A 101 6.60 3.96 12.51
N THR A 102 5.61 3.91 13.40
CA THR A 102 4.63 2.82 13.43
C THR A 102 3.43 3.18 12.54
N PRO A 103 3.07 2.35 11.54
CA PRO A 103 1.86 2.54 10.74
C PRO A 103 0.59 2.50 11.60
N PRO A 104 -0.45 3.25 11.23
CA PRO A 104 -1.70 3.30 12.00
C PRO A 104 -2.49 1.98 11.98
N ALA A 105 -2.20 1.07 11.05
CA ALA A 105 -2.76 -0.28 10.97
C ALA A 105 -1.80 -1.24 10.22
N PRO A 106 -1.90 -2.57 10.43
CA PRO A 106 -1.09 -3.58 9.72
C PRO A 106 -1.23 -3.51 8.19
N VAL A 107 -2.41 -3.12 7.71
CA VAL A 107 -2.66 -2.81 6.30
C VAL A 107 -2.89 -1.30 6.19
N SER A 108 -1.89 -0.61 5.65
CA SER A 108 -1.92 0.84 5.46
C SER A 108 -1.71 1.20 3.99
N GLN A 109 -2.12 2.40 3.60
CA GLN A 109 -1.71 3.05 2.36
C GLN A 109 -0.67 4.12 2.68
N VAL A 110 0.33 4.23 1.82
CA VAL A 110 1.35 5.27 1.85
C VAL A 110 1.07 6.23 0.71
N ALA A 111 0.67 7.47 1.04
CA ALA A 111 0.61 8.56 0.08
C ALA A 111 1.96 9.25 0.02
N LEU A 112 2.58 9.26 -1.16
CA LEU A 112 3.88 9.90 -1.39
C LEU A 112 3.70 11.06 -2.36
N VAL A 113 4.24 12.21 -1.98
CA VAL A 113 4.21 13.44 -2.79
C VAL A 113 5.62 14.01 -2.90
N HIS A 114 5.99 14.47 -4.09
CA HIS A 114 7.23 15.20 -4.35
C HIS A 114 6.95 16.43 -5.20
N GLN A 115 7.48 17.56 -4.74
CA GLN A 115 7.40 18.87 -5.39
C GLN A 115 8.81 19.31 -5.79
N GLY A 116 9.36 18.62 -6.79
CA GLY A 116 10.69 18.87 -7.33
C GLY A 116 10.78 18.45 -8.79
N GLU A 117 11.87 18.81 -9.46
CA GLU A 117 12.11 18.48 -10.88
C GLU A 117 13.10 17.31 -11.06
N GLY A 118 13.86 16.99 -10.01
CA GLY A 118 14.89 15.95 -10.02
C GLY A 118 14.40 14.61 -9.47
N ASN A 119 15.32 13.82 -8.93
CA ASN A 119 15.00 12.48 -8.45
C ASN A 119 13.97 12.49 -7.30
N PHE A 120 13.14 11.45 -7.25
CA PHE A 120 12.32 11.10 -6.11
C PHE A 120 12.30 9.58 -5.98
N ILE A 121 13.16 9.08 -5.09
CA ILE A 121 13.28 7.66 -4.77
C ILE A 121 12.92 7.50 -3.30
N VAL A 122 12.00 6.58 -3.01
CA VAL A 122 11.60 6.25 -1.65
C VAL A 122 11.74 4.75 -1.44
N THR A 123 12.59 4.37 -0.50
CA THR A 123 12.77 3.00 -0.03
C THR A 123 12.20 2.90 1.39
N VAL A 124 11.39 1.88 1.66
CA VAL A 124 10.96 1.55 3.01
C VAL A 124 11.82 0.42 3.56
N PHE A 125 12.20 0.52 4.82
CA PHE A 125 12.81 -0.54 5.61
C PHE A 125 11.79 -1.05 6.62
N LYS A 126 11.55 -2.35 6.62
CA LYS A 126 10.51 -3.03 7.41
C LYS A 126 11.10 -3.60 8.72
N PRO A 127 10.25 -3.88 9.73
CA PRO A 127 10.69 -4.46 11.01
C PRO A 127 11.43 -5.80 10.89
N ASP A 128 11.11 -6.59 9.86
CA ASP A 128 11.72 -7.90 9.58
C ASP A 128 13.13 -7.80 8.96
N GLY A 129 13.63 -6.58 8.75
CA GLY A 129 14.93 -6.31 8.14
C GLY A 129 14.91 -6.30 6.61
N THR A 130 13.75 -6.47 5.97
CA THR A 130 13.61 -6.34 4.51
C THR A 130 13.41 -4.88 4.09
N ASP A 131 13.75 -4.58 2.84
CA ASP A 131 13.52 -3.28 2.23
C ASP A 131 12.75 -3.39 0.91
N GLU A 132 12.08 -2.30 0.52
CA GLU A 132 11.30 -2.23 -0.70
C GLU A 132 11.35 -0.82 -1.30
N VAL A 133 11.70 -0.72 -2.59
CA VAL A 133 11.63 0.54 -3.33
C VAL A 133 10.17 0.83 -3.71
N MET A 134 9.55 1.78 -3.02
CA MET A 134 8.15 2.17 -3.24
C MET A 134 7.98 3.08 -4.47
N VAL A 135 8.95 3.98 -4.67
CA VAL A 135 8.96 4.97 -5.74
C VAL A 135 10.36 5.11 -6.31
N ASN A 136 10.45 5.20 -7.63
CA ASN A 136 11.64 5.62 -8.35
C ASN A 136 11.16 6.43 -9.56
N ALA A 137 11.18 7.76 -9.42
CA ALA A 137 10.68 8.69 -10.42
C ALA A 137 11.59 9.92 -10.55
N ILE A 138 11.44 10.66 -11.65
CA ILE A 138 12.06 11.96 -11.86
C ILE A 138 10.94 12.99 -12.03
N GLY A 139 11.09 14.14 -11.37
CA GLY A 139 10.12 15.21 -11.37
C GLY A 139 9.10 15.12 -10.25
N SER A 140 8.02 15.89 -10.40
CA SER A 140 6.92 15.92 -9.44
C SER A 140 6.23 14.56 -9.39
N TYR A 141 5.83 14.14 -8.20
CA TYR A 141 5.18 12.85 -7.99
C TYR A 141 3.99 13.00 -7.04
N SER A 142 2.92 12.24 -7.32
CA SER A 142 1.81 12.03 -6.38
C SER A 142 1.24 10.64 -6.61
N GLY A 143 1.28 9.79 -5.60
CA GLY A 143 0.80 8.42 -5.73
C GLY A 143 0.62 7.70 -4.41
N LEU A 144 -0.15 6.61 -4.47
CA LEU A 144 -0.40 5.71 -3.35
C LEU A 144 0.34 4.39 -3.56
N ARG A 145 0.86 3.84 -2.46
CA ARG A 145 1.44 2.48 -2.41
C ARG A 145 0.87 1.71 -1.22
N PRO A 146 0.57 0.41 -1.36
CA PRO A 146 0.21 -0.39 -0.21
C PRO A 146 1.43 -0.56 0.71
N LEU A 147 1.19 -0.52 2.01
CA LEU A 147 2.13 -0.98 3.03
C LEU A 147 1.46 -2.12 3.78
N ILE A 148 1.83 -3.33 3.40
CA ILE A 148 1.39 -4.57 4.03
C ILE A 148 2.61 -5.11 4.76
N GLY A 149 2.49 -5.26 6.06
CA GLY A 149 3.58 -5.83 6.83
C GLY A 149 3.21 -6.06 8.29
N GLU A 150 4.23 -6.44 9.04
CA GLU A 150 4.11 -6.77 10.44
C GLU A 150 3.96 -5.52 11.30
N THR A 151 3.43 -5.71 12.51
CA THR A 151 3.41 -4.66 13.53
C THR A 151 4.85 -4.33 13.93
N GLY A 152 5.23 -3.06 13.81
CA GLY A 152 6.55 -2.60 14.19
C GLY A 152 6.86 -1.22 13.60
N GLU A 153 8.11 -0.80 13.77
CA GLU A 153 8.61 0.47 13.27
C GLU A 153 9.20 0.31 11.86
N TYR A 154 8.84 1.25 10.99
CA TYR A 154 9.29 1.34 9.61
C TYR A 154 10.13 2.60 9.46
N THR A 155 11.15 2.54 8.62
CA THR A 155 11.98 3.71 8.30
C THR A 155 11.90 3.98 6.80
N PHE A 156 11.80 5.24 6.41
CA PHE A 156 11.82 5.63 5.01
C PHE A 156 13.14 6.31 4.69
N GLU A 157 13.85 5.80 3.69
CA GLU A 157 14.93 6.53 3.04
C GLU A 157 14.37 7.22 1.80
N VAL A 158 14.51 8.55 1.79
CA VAL A 158 14.08 9.41 0.71
C VAL A 158 15.32 10.00 0.06
N ASN A 159 15.49 9.77 -1.24
CA ASN A 159 16.45 10.48 -2.06
C ASN A 159 15.68 11.38 -3.02
N ALA A 160 15.59 12.66 -2.68
CA ALA A 160 14.76 13.63 -3.40
C ALA A 160 15.53 14.91 -3.77
N GLU A 161 15.08 15.58 -4.83
CA GLU A 161 15.50 16.94 -5.21
C GLU A 161 14.29 17.89 -5.17
N GLY A 162 13.87 18.25 -3.95
CA GLY A 162 12.69 19.08 -3.71
C GLY A 162 12.04 18.76 -2.37
N ASN A 163 10.88 19.35 -2.13
CA ASN A 163 10.07 19.06 -0.94
C ASN A 163 9.27 17.78 -1.17
N TRP A 164 9.03 17.02 -0.11
CA TRP A 164 8.24 15.80 -0.17
C TRP A 164 7.41 15.58 1.09
N SER A 165 6.38 14.75 0.96
CA SER A 165 5.60 14.25 2.10
C SER A 165 5.24 12.78 1.93
N ILE A 166 5.16 12.09 3.07
CA ILE A 166 4.77 10.69 3.22
C ILE A 166 3.62 10.66 4.23
N SER A 167 2.46 10.13 3.83
CA SER A 167 1.31 9.96 4.73
C SER A 167 0.91 8.50 4.83
N LEU A 168 0.93 7.94 6.04
CA LEU A 168 0.46 6.60 6.35
C LEU A 168 -1.00 6.67 6.80
N ILE A 169 -1.87 5.97 6.08
CA ILE A 169 -3.32 5.99 6.28
C ILE A 169 -3.76 4.54 6.49
N ALA A 170 -4.51 4.26 7.56
CA ALA A 170 -5.03 2.91 7.77
C ALA A 170 -6.04 2.56 6.67
N THR A 171 -5.95 1.34 6.16
CA THR A 171 -7.03 0.80 5.32
C THR A 171 -8.13 0.30 6.26
N PRO A 172 -9.39 0.75 6.13
CA PRO A 172 -10.48 0.24 6.96
C PRO A 172 -10.67 -1.25 6.70
N ASP A 173 -10.87 -2.04 7.76
CA ASP A 173 -11.31 -3.44 7.64
C ASP A 173 -12.62 -3.46 6.83
N GLN A 174 -12.65 -4.22 5.73
CA GLN A 174 -13.83 -4.45 4.90
C GLN A 174 -14.75 -5.50 5.50
#